data_AF-D2KAR9-F1
#
_entry.id   AF-D2KAR9-F1
#
_cell.length_a   1.000
_cell.length_b   1.000
_cell.length_c   1.000
_cell.angle_alpha   90.00
_cell.angle_beta   90.00
_cell.angle_gamma   90.00
#
_symmetry.space_group_name_H-M   'P 1'
#
loop_
_entity.id
_entity.type
_entity.pdbx_description
1 polymer ?
#
loop_
_entity_poly.entity_id
_entity_poly.type
_entity_poly.pdbx_seq_one_letter_code
_entity_poly.pdbx_strand_id
1 'polypeptide(L)'
;KKVGSLVGKRILSELRNLIFPSGSTNLMQDILRETEKFLNQRLNTDTLARVNAELTGLQANVEEFNRQVDNFLNPNRNAVPLSITSSVNTMQQLFLNRLPQFQMQGYQLLLLPLFAQAANLHLSFIRDVILNADEWGISAATLRTYRDYLKNYTRDYSNYCINTYQSAFKGLNTRLHDMLEFRTYMFLNVFEYVSIWSLFKYQSLLVSSGANLYARGSGPQQTQSFTSQDWPFLYSPFQVNSNYVLNGFSGARLSNTFPNIVGLPGSTTTHALLAARVNYSGGISSGDIGASPFNQNFNCSTFLPPLLTPFVRSWLDSGSDREGVATVTNWQTESFETTLGLRSGAFTARGNSNYFPDYFIRNISGVPLVVRNEDLRRPLHYNEIRNIASPSGTPGGARAYMVSVHNRKNNIHAVHENGSMIHLAPNDYTGFTISPIHATQVNNQTRTFISEKFGNQGDSLRFEQNNTTARYTLRGNGNSYNLYLRVSSIGNSTIRVTINGRVYTATNVNTTTNNDGV
;
A
#
# COMPACT_ATOMS: atom_id res chain seq x y z
N LYS A 1 -1.81 14.02 6.11
CA LYS A 1 -2.37 15.31 6.59
C LYS A 1 -1.34 16.45 6.53
N LYS A 2 -0.20 16.40 7.25
CA LYS A 2 0.79 17.51 7.26
C LYS A 2 1.36 17.91 5.90
N VAL A 3 1.75 16.96 5.05
CA VAL A 3 2.19 17.26 3.65
C VAL A 3 1.07 17.89 2.81
N GLY A 4 -0.18 17.52 3.08
CA GLY A 4 -1.36 17.99 2.37
C GLY A 4 -1.92 19.33 2.84
N SER A 5 -1.22 20.05 3.72
CA SER A 5 -1.64 21.36 4.21
C SER A 5 -0.45 22.32 4.26
N LEU A 6 -0.71 23.61 3.98
CA LEU A 6 0.29 24.67 4.12
C LEU A 6 0.55 25.05 5.58
N VAL A 7 -0.38 24.75 6.49
CA VAL A 7 -0.29 25.08 7.94
C VAL A 7 0.56 24.05 8.71
N GLY A 8 0.85 22.90 8.10
CA GLY A 8 1.66 21.83 8.69
C GLY A 8 3.17 22.10 8.70
N LYS A 9 3.62 23.28 9.15
CA LYS A 9 5.04 23.68 9.15
C LYS A 9 5.90 22.95 10.19
N ARG A 10 5.33 22.63 11.36
CA ARG A 10 6.01 21.87 12.43
C ARG A 10 5.33 20.51 12.62
N ILE A 11 6.08 19.43 12.41
CA ILE A 11 5.62 18.04 12.46
C ILE A 11 6.15 17.35 13.71
N LEU A 12 7.41 17.58 14.09
CA LEU A 12 8.13 16.78 15.08
C LEU A 12 7.45 16.77 16.45
N SER A 13 6.93 17.91 16.89
CA SER A 13 6.25 18.04 18.20
C SER A 13 4.96 17.19 18.26
N GLU A 14 4.08 17.31 17.27
CA GLU A 14 2.85 16.52 17.21
C GLU A 14 3.13 15.03 16.97
N LEU A 15 4.11 14.72 16.10
CA LEU A 15 4.51 13.36 15.80
C LEU A 15 5.06 12.65 17.05
N ARG A 16 5.86 13.36 17.87
CA ARG A 16 6.34 12.85 19.16
C ARG A 16 5.18 12.46 20.06
N ASN A 17 4.12 13.24 20.14
CA ASN A 17 2.97 12.90 20.99
C ASN A 17 2.15 11.69 20.48
N LEU A 18 2.22 11.39 19.18
CA LEU A 18 1.60 10.20 18.60
C LEU A 18 2.44 8.93 18.81
N ILE A 19 3.77 9.03 18.64
CA ILE A 19 4.69 7.89 18.76
C ILE A 19 5.04 7.61 20.22
N PHE A 20 5.20 8.66 21.03
CA PHE A 20 5.53 8.63 22.45
C PHE A 20 4.44 9.34 23.28
N PRO A 21 3.25 8.74 23.41
CA PRO A 21 2.13 9.35 24.13
C PRO A 21 2.52 9.61 25.57
N SER A 22 2.44 10.88 25.99
CA SER A 22 2.89 11.34 27.31
C SER A 22 4.34 10.95 27.66
N GLY A 23 5.21 10.83 26.65
CA GLY A 23 6.60 10.41 26.82
C GLY A 23 6.81 8.89 26.99
N SER A 24 5.74 8.09 26.94
CA SER A 24 5.85 6.62 27.07
C SER A 24 6.44 5.98 25.81
N THR A 25 7.33 5.01 25.98
CA THR A 25 7.89 4.18 24.89
C THR A 25 7.06 2.94 24.58
N ASN A 26 5.94 2.72 25.26
CA ASN A 26 5.13 1.50 25.17
C ASN A 26 4.69 1.18 23.73
N LEU A 27 4.20 2.17 22.97
CA LEU A 27 3.78 1.93 21.57
C LEU A 27 4.95 1.44 20.69
N MET A 28 6.14 2.02 20.84
CA MET A 28 7.32 1.57 20.12
C MET A 28 7.75 0.17 20.56
N GLN A 29 7.67 -0.13 21.85
CA GLN A 29 7.94 -1.49 22.34
C GLN A 29 6.90 -2.50 21.84
N ASP A 30 5.63 -2.13 21.76
CA ASP A 30 4.56 -2.98 21.25
C ASP A 30 4.75 -3.24 19.75
N ILE A 31 5.17 -2.24 18.95
CA ILE A 31 5.56 -2.44 17.54
C ILE A 31 6.63 -3.54 17.44
N LEU A 32 7.66 -3.50 18.28
CA LEU A 32 8.70 -4.54 18.28
C LEU A 32 8.13 -5.91 18.65
N ARG A 33 7.38 -6.00 19.75
CA ARG A 33 6.81 -7.27 20.25
C ARG A 33 5.85 -7.90 19.23
N GLU A 34 5.00 -7.10 18.60
CA GLU A 34 4.12 -7.59 17.54
C GLU A 34 4.90 -7.97 16.27
N THR A 35 6.01 -7.29 15.96
CA THR A 35 6.89 -7.70 14.85
C THR A 35 7.60 -9.02 15.15
N GLU A 36 8.06 -9.22 16.39
CA GLU A 36 8.65 -10.49 16.85
C GLU A 36 7.65 -11.64 16.69
N LYS A 37 6.41 -11.43 17.13
CA LYS A 37 5.32 -12.40 17.01
C LYS A 37 4.98 -12.67 15.55
N PHE A 38 4.86 -11.63 14.73
CA PHE A 38 4.48 -11.73 13.32
C PHE A 38 5.54 -12.48 12.50
N LEU A 39 6.82 -12.16 12.69
CA LEU A 39 7.92 -12.79 11.96
C LEU A 39 8.37 -14.12 12.58
N ASN A 40 7.85 -14.47 13.77
CA ASN A 40 8.33 -15.57 14.60
C ASN A 40 9.87 -15.49 14.82
N GLN A 41 10.35 -14.29 15.17
CA GLN A 41 11.76 -13.97 15.44
C GLN A 41 11.87 -13.20 16.76
N ARG A 42 13.03 -13.23 17.40
CA ARG A 42 13.26 -12.49 18.65
C ARG A 42 14.63 -11.86 18.71
N LEU A 43 14.71 -10.71 19.37
CA LEU A 43 15.99 -10.14 19.77
C LEU A 43 16.60 -10.96 20.91
N ASN A 44 17.93 -11.01 20.96
CA ASN A 44 18.61 -11.47 22.17
C ASN A 44 18.52 -10.41 23.28
N THR A 45 18.79 -10.83 24.52
CA THR A 45 18.65 -9.98 25.72
C THR A 45 19.44 -8.68 25.64
N ASP A 46 20.69 -8.73 25.16
CA ASP A 46 21.55 -7.55 25.06
C ASP A 46 21.02 -6.55 24.03
N THR A 47 20.56 -7.04 22.88
CA THR A 47 19.99 -6.20 21.81
C THR A 47 18.68 -5.58 22.28
N LEU A 48 17.82 -6.35 22.97
CA LEU A 48 16.57 -5.84 23.52
C LEU A 48 16.82 -4.74 24.56
N ALA A 49 17.75 -4.95 25.50
CA ALA A 49 18.11 -3.96 26.51
C ALA A 49 18.60 -2.66 25.87
N ARG A 50 19.46 -2.79 24.84
CA ARG A 50 19.98 -1.66 24.07
C ARG A 50 18.89 -0.92 23.30
N VAL A 51 18.03 -1.63 22.56
CA VAL A 51 16.91 -1.03 21.82
C VAL A 51 16.00 -0.25 22.77
N ASN A 52 15.69 -0.79 23.94
CA ASN A 52 14.89 -0.08 24.94
C ASN A 52 15.58 1.19 25.46
N ALA A 53 16.88 1.14 25.74
CA ALA A 53 17.64 2.32 26.14
C ALA A 53 17.64 3.41 25.05
N GLU A 54 17.74 3.01 23.78
CA GLU A 54 17.70 3.93 22.64
C GLU A 54 16.32 4.55 22.43
N LEU A 55 15.24 3.80 22.66
CA LEU A 55 13.88 4.36 22.62
C LEU A 55 13.68 5.44 23.68
N THR A 56 14.11 5.18 24.92
CA THR A 56 14.06 6.16 26.01
C THR A 56 14.87 7.41 25.67
N GLY A 57 16.10 7.22 25.18
CA GLY A 57 16.96 8.32 24.79
C GLY A 57 16.44 9.11 23.59
N LEU A 58 15.86 8.46 22.59
CA LEU A 58 15.25 9.11 21.43
C LEU A 58 14.05 9.96 21.84
N GLN A 59 13.18 9.41 22.68
CA GLN A 59 12.02 10.12 23.24
C GLN A 59 12.46 11.38 23.99
N ALA A 60 13.39 11.24 24.93
CA ALA A 60 13.86 12.33 25.77
C ALA A 60 14.52 13.44 24.94
N ASN A 61 15.35 13.07 23.95
CA ASN A 61 16.04 14.03 23.10
C ASN A 61 15.07 14.84 22.23
N VAL A 62 14.05 14.18 21.64
CA VAL A 62 13.04 14.86 20.82
C VAL A 62 12.19 15.80 21.67
N GLU A 63 11.84 15.40 22.89
CA GLU A 63 11.11 16.26 23.84
C GLU A 63 11.93 17.48 24.21
N GLU A 64 13.20 17.29 24.59
CA GLU A 64 14.08 18.37 25.00
C GLU A 64 14.30 19.38 23.85
N PHE A 65 14.53 18.90 22.63
CA PHE A 65 14.63 19.78 21.46
C PHE A 65 13.37 20.62 21.26
N ASN A 66 12.17 19.99 21.30
CA ASN A 66 10.92 20.72 21.11
C ASN A 66 10.67 21.75 22.23
N ARG A 67 10.99 21.40 23.48
CA ARG A 67 10.92 22.30 24.62
C ARG A 67 11.85 23.50 24.47
N GLN A 68 13.07 23.29 23.98
CA GLN A 68 14.04 24.37 23.70
C GLN A 68 13.52 25.31 22.61
N VAL A 69 12.91 24.78 21.54
CA VAL A 69 12.25 25.60 20.51
C VAL A 69 11.10 26.41 21.10
N ASP A 70 10.23 25.79 21.91
CA ASP A 70 9.08 26.48 22.51
C ASP A 70 9.51 27.60 23.47
N ASN A 71 10.56 27.37 24.27
CA ASN A 71 11.14 28.35 25.18
C ASN A 71 11.77 29.52 24.43
N PHE A 72 12.44 29.26 23.30
CA PHE A 72 13.00 30.32 22.46
C PHE A 72 11.90 31.17 21.82
N LEU A 73 10.83 30.55 21.32
CA LEU A 73 9.71 31.26 20.72
C LEU A 73 8.88 32.03 21.76
N ASN A 74 8.96 31.65 23.05
CA ASN A 74 8.26 32.30 24.15
C ASN A 74 9.18 32.60 25.35
N PRO A 75 10.10 33.58 25.24
CA PRO A 75 11.15 33.84 26.24
C PRO A 75 10.63 34.23 27.63
N ASN A 76 9.41 34.78 27.71
CA ASN A 76 8.85 35.35 28.95
C ASN A 76 8.50 34.30 30.02
N ARG A 77 8.73 33.00 29.76
CA ARG A 77 8.40 31.90 30.68
C ARG A 77 9.59 31.10 31.19
N ASN A 78 10.75 31.12 30.53
CA ASN A 78 11.91 30.27 30.86
C ASN A 78 13.24 30.93 30.45
N ALA A 79 14.35 30.55 31.10
CA ALA A 79 15.70 30.97 30.68
C ALA A 79 15.99 30.51 29.23
N VAL A 80 16.42 31.45 28.40
CA VAL A 80 16.65 31.24 26.95
C VAL A 80 17.97 30.47 26.74
N PRO A 81 17.98 29.33 26.03
CA PRO A 81 19.23 28.65 25.68
C PRO A 81 20.05 29.47 24.65
N LEU A 82 21.37 29.30 24.69
CA LEU A 82 22.41 30.07 23.99
C LEU A 82 22.33 30.12 22.44
N SER A 83 21.41 29.43 21.76
CA SER A 83 20.98 29.61 20.34
C SER A 83 20.18 28.39 19.87
N ILE A 84 19.02 28.56 19.20
CA ILE A 84 18.30 27.44 18.55
C ILE A 84 19.21 26.65 17.61
N THR A 85 20.16 27.30 16.93
CA THR A 85 21.08 26.62 16.01
C THR A 85 21.93 25.58 16.76
N SER A 86 22.29 25.83 18.02
CA SER A 86 23.00 24.86 18.86
C SER A 86 22.12 23.64 19.17
N SER A 87 20.86 23.87 19.50
CA SER A 87 19.85 22.81 19.71
C SER A 87 19.64 21.97 18.47
N VAL A 88 19.54 22.61 17.30
CA VAL A 88 19.42 21.96 15.98
C VAL A 88 20.62 21.07 15.69
N ASN A 89 21.85 21.58 15.86
CA ASN A 89 23.07 20.80 15.63
C ASN A 89 23.19 19.62 16.61
N THR A 90 22.85 19.83 17.87
CA THR A 90 22.85 18.78 18.90
C THR A 90 21.86 17.69 18.55
N MET A 91 20.62 18.05 18.21
CA MET A 91 19.58 17.08 17.87
C MET A 91 19.93 16.29 16.60
N GLN A 92 20.50 16.95 15.60
CA GLN A 92 20.99 16.29 14.39
C GLN A 92 22.00 15.19 14.74
N GLN A 93 23.03 15.51 15.55
CA GLN A 93 24.04 14.53 15.94
C GLN A 93 23.42 13.37 16.73
N LEU A 94 22.47 13.66 17.62
CA LEU A 94 21.79 12.63 18.41
C LEU A 94 20.98 11.68 17.53
N PHE A 95 20.29 12.16 16.48
CA PHE A 95 19.63 11.27 15.52
C PHE A 95 20.63 10.34 14.82
N LEU A 96 21.78 10.87 14.39
CA LEU A 96 22.82 10.09 13.71
C LEU A 96 23.45 9.03 14.62
N ASN A 97 23.56 9.31 15.92
CA ASN A 97 24.07 8.34 16.89
C ASN A 97 23.08 7.20 17.16
N ARG A 98 21.78 7.51 17.23
CA ARG A 98 20.74 6.54 17.66
C ARG A 98 20.14 5.70 16.54
N LEU A 99 19.95 6.25 15.34
CA LEU A 99 19.31 5.54 14.24
C LEU A 99 20.00 4.21 13.85
N PRO A 100 21.34 4.12 13.81
CA PRO A 100 22.03 2.87 13.48
C PRO A 100 21.73 1.72 14.45
N GLN A 101 21.25 2.01 15.66
CA GLN A 101 20.96 0.97 16.66
C GLN A 101 19.69 0.18 16.33
N PHE A 102 18.83 0.74 15.46
CA PHE A 102 17.67 0.02 14.89
C PHE A 102 18.02 -0.69 13.58
N GLN A 103 19.31 -0.77 13.21
CA GLN A 103 19.79 -1.42 11.99
C GLN A 103 20.76 -2.56 12.28
N MET A 104 20.72 -3.12 13.50
CA MET A 104 21.66 -4.13 13.96
C MET A 104 21.66 -5.37 13.05
N GLN A 105 22.87 -5.81 12.68
CA GLN A 105 23.07 -6.97 11.82
C GLN A 105 22.47 -8.22 12.46
N GLY A 106 21.78 -9.02 11.65
CA GLY A 106 21.02 -10.19 12.10
C GLY A 106 19.57 -9.89 12.46
N TYR A 107 19.23 -8.62 12.73
CA TYR A 107 17.88 -8.20 13.14
C TYR A 107 17.29 -7.10 12.26
N GLN A 108 17.88 -6.81 11.09
CA GLN A 108 17.48 -5.67 10.26
C GLN A 108 16.00 -5.69 9.89
N LEU A 109 15.45 -6.84 9.49
CA LEU A 109 14.03 -6.97 9.14
C LEU A 109 13.12 -6.81 10.38
N LEU A 110 13.51 -7.42 11.50
CA LEU A 110 12.77 -7.37 12.76
C LEU A 110 12.71 -5.94 13.33
N LEU A 111 13.80 -5.18 13.22
CA LEU A 111 13.90 -3.80 13.68
C LEU A 111 13.39 -2.78 12.65
N LEU A 112 13.06 -3.20 11.43
CA LEU A 112 12.70 -2.30 10.33
C LEU A 112 11.52 -1.37 10.66
N PRO A 113 10.44 -1.84 11.32
CA PRO A 113 9.36 -0.95 11.79
C PRO A 113 9.84 0.14 12.76
N LEU A 114 10.71 -0.20 13.72
CA LEU A 114 11.27 0.78 14.66
C LEU A 114 12.18 1.77 13.96
N PHE A 115 13.03 1.28 13.06
CA PHE A 115 13.89 2.13 12.24
C PHE A 115 13.04 3.12 11.43
N ALA A 116 11.95 2.67 10.80
CA ALA A 116 11.08 3.54 10.02
C ALA A 116 10.43 4.64 10.86
N GLN A 117 10.02 4.35 12.10
CA GLN A 117 9.52 5.38 13.03
C GLN A 117 10.60 6.36 13.47
N ALA A 118 11.82 5.88 13.75
CA ALA A 118 12.93 6.76 14.07
C ALA A 118 13.33 7.64 12.87
N ALA A 119 13.31 7.09 11.65
CA ALA A 119 13.54 7.82 10.40
C ALA A 119 12.44 8.86 10.15
N ASN A 120 11.17 8.56 10.46
CA ASN A 120 10.08 9.53 10.45
C ASN A 120 10.40 10.74 11.33
N LEU A 121 10.87 10.50 12.56
CA LEU A 121 11.23 11.58 13.48
C LEU A 121 12.39 12.42 12.93
N HIS A 122 13.47 11.79 12.45
CA HIS A 122 14.63 12.51 11.93
C HIS A 122 14.30 13.33 10.66
N LEU A 123 13.60 12.75 9.69
CA LEU A 123 13.21 13.46 8.47
C LEU A 123 12.17 14.56 8.75
N SER A 124 11.29 14.36 9.74
CA SER A 124 10.36 15.40 10.19
C SER A 124 11.10 16.56 10.85
N PHE A 125 12.10 16.26 11.70
CA PHE A 125 12.99 17.27 12.28
C PHE A 125 13.69 18.09 11.20
N ILE A 126 14.31 17.44 10.20
CA ILE A 126 14.98 18.12 9.10
C ILE A 126 13.99 19.03 8.35
N ARG A 127 12.79 18.53 8.07
CA ARG A 127 11.74 19.31 7.40
C ARG A 127 11.33 20.54 8.23
N ASP A 128 11.17 20.38 9.54
CA ASP A 128 10.80 21.47 10.43
C ASP A 128 11.88 22.57 10.42
N VAL A 129 13.17 22.20 10.45
CA VAL A 129 14.27 23.18 10.32
C VAL A 129 14.19 23.97 9.01
N ILE A 130 13.86 23.31 7.90
CA ILE A 130 13.73 23.97 6.58
C ILE A 130 12.54 24.94 6.55
N LEU A 131 11.38 24.51 7.05
CA LEU A 131 10.14 25.28 6.91
C LEU A 131 9.97 26.40 7.93
N ASN A 132 10.69 26.32 9.04
CA ASN A 132 10.67 27.33 10.10
C ASN A 132 12.00 28.10 10.16
N ALA A 133 12.83 28.04 9.10
CA ALA A 133 14.17 28.61 9.09
C ALA A 133 14.21 30.10 9.49
N ASP A 134 13.33 30.91 8.91
CA ASP A 134 13.24 32.35 9.22
C ASP A 134 12.76 32.58 10.66
N GLU A 135 11.74 31.84 11.09
CA GLU A 135 11.15 31.92 12.44
C GLU A 135 12.15 31.50 13.52
N TRP A 136 13.09 30.60 13.19
CA TRP A 136 14.08 30.04 14.10
C TRP A 136 15.46 30.72 13.99
N GLY A 137 15.60 31.76 13.15
CA GLY A 137 16.86 32.47 12.94
C GLY A 137 17.96 31.59 12.32
N ILE A 138 17.58 30.62 11.49
CA ILE A 138 18.51 29.69 10.83
C ILE A 138 19.23 30.40 9.67
N SER A 139 20.56 30.34 9.65
CA SER A 139 21.36 30.97 8.60
C SER A 139 21.07 30.36 7.21
N ALA A 140 21.28 31.14 6.15
CA ALA A 140 21.13 30.66 4.77
C ALA A 140 22.04 29.45 4.45
N ALA A 141 23.24 29.41 5.03
CA ALA A 141 24.17 28.29 4.89
C ALA A 141 23.61 27.02 5.55
N THR A 142 23.11 27.14 6.80
CA THR A 142 22.46 26.03 7.51
C THR A 142 21.22 25.54 6.76
N LEU A 143 20.37 26.45 6.28
CA LEU A 143 19.19 26.10 5.49
C LEU A 143 19.56 25.32 4.22
N ARG A 144 20.64 25.70 3.53
CA ARG A 144 21.12 24.96 2.37
C ARG A 144 21.55 23.54 2.75
N THR A 145 22.35 23.40 3.81
CA THR A 145 22.76 22.10 4.35
C THR A 145 21.56 21.22 4.70
N TYR A 146 20.53 21.77 5.33
CA TYR A 146 19.35 21.00 5.72
C TYR A 146 18.50 20.55 4.52
N ARG A 147 18.46 21.33 3.42
CA ARG A 147 17.85 20.89 2.16
C ARG A 147 18.59 19.68 1.57
N ASP A 148 19.92 19.69 1.63
CA ASP A 148 20.74 18.57 1.19
C ASP A 148 20.59 17.36 2.14
N TYR A 149 20.48 17.57 3.45
CA TYR A 149 20.15 16.54 4.43
C TYR A 149 18.79 15.89 4.14
N LEU A 150 17.76 16.67 3.84
CA LEU A 150 16.44 16.11 3.51
C LEU A 150 16.54 15.17 2.31
N LYS A 151 17.25 15.58 1.26
CA LYS A 151 17.48 14.74 0.08
C LYS A 151 18.28 13.48 0.42
N ASN A 152 19.44 13.64 1.03
CA ASN A 152 20.40 12.56 1.27
C ASN A 152 19.89 11.54 2.30
N TYR A 153 19.33 11.97 3.43
CA TYR A 153 18.80 11.04 4.42
C TYR A 153 17.49 10.39 3.95
N THR A 154 16.66 11.08 3.16
CA THR A 154 15.52 10.43 2.50
C THR A 154 16.01 9.31 1.59
N ARG A 155 17.05 9.55 0.78
CA ARG A 155 17.69 8.52 -0.04
C ARG A 155 18.17 7.34 0.80
N ASP A 156 19.00 7.61 1.79
CA ASP A 156 19.68 6.56 2.56
C ASP A 156 18.68 5.70 3.34
N TYR A 157 17.69 6.32 3.97
CA TYR A 157 16.68 5.59 4.75
C TYR A 157 15.70 4.85 3.85
N SER A 158 15.28 5.45 2.72
CA SER A 158 14.41 4.76 1.75
C SER A 158 15.11 3.53 1.19
N ASN A 159 16.36 3.66 0.75
CA ASN A 159 17.11 2.56 0.17
C ASN A 159 17.38 1.46 1.20
N TYR A 160 17.71 1.81 2.45
CA TYR A 160 17.83 0.81 3.52
C TYR A 160 16.53 0.02 3.73
N CYS A 161 15.38 0.71 3.82
CA CYS A 161 14.08 0.06 3.98
C CYS A 161 13.74 -0.86 2.81
N ILE A 162 13.92 -0.37 1.58
CA ILE A 162 13.64 -1.11 0.35
C ILE A 162 14.53 -2.35 0.27
N ASN A 163 15.85 -2.20 0.45
CA ASN A 163 16.80 -3.30 0.33
C ASN A 163 16.59 -4.37 1.41
N THR A 164 16.30 -3.97 2.65
CA THR A 164 16.06 -4.90 3.76
C THR A 164 14.82 -5.76 3.49
N TYR A 165 13.71 -5.13 3.10
CA TYR A 165 12.50 -5.86 2.72
C TYR A 165 12.70 -6.74 1.50
N GLN A 166 13.30 -6.22 0.42
CA GLN A 166 13.50 -7.00 -0.80
C GLN A 166 14.37 -8.23 -0.55
N SER A 167 15.38 -8.12 0.31
CA SER A 167 16.22 -9.25 0.69
C SER A 167 15.41 -10.33 1.43
N ALA A 168 14.53 -9.93 2.34
CA ALA A 168 13.64 -10.86 3.04
C ALA A 168 12.57 -11.45 2.11
N PHE A 169 11.94 -10.61 1.29
CA PHE A 169 10.89 -11.01 0.36
C PHE A 169 11.40 -12.04 -0.66
N LYS A 170 12.65 -11.90 -1.12
CA LYS A 170 13.31 -12.87 -2.02
C LYS A 170 13.32 -14.29 -1.45
N GLY A 171 13.49 -14.43 -0.13
CA GLY A 171 13.54 -15.72 0.56
C GLY A 171 12.18 -16.34 0.90
N LEU A 172 11.07 -15.67 0.58
CA LEU A 172 9.75 -16.22 0.86
C LEU A 172 9.43 -17.41 -0.04
N ASN A 173 8.91 -18.46 0.59
CA ASN A 173 8.22 -19.57 -0.05
C ASN A 173 7.06 -19.97 0.86
N THR A 174 5.90 -19.39 0.61
CA THR A 174 4.74 -19.50 1.53
C THR A 174 3.43 -19.41 0.77
N ARG A 175 2.31 -19.70 1.44
CA ARG A 175 0.98 -19.56 0.85
C ARG A 175 0.68 -18.10 0.53
N LEU A 176 -0.22 -17.89 -0.42
CA LEU A 176 -0.56 -16.54 -0.87
C LEU A 176 -1.08 -15.65 0.28
N HIS A 177 -1.85 -16.20 1.22
CA HIS A 177 -2.31 -15.44 2.40
C HIS A 177 -1.13 -14.84 3.17
N ASP A 178 -0.17 -15.68 3.60
CA ASP A 178 0.99 -15.25 4.39
C ASP A 178 1.91 -14.30 3.61
N MET A 179 2.07 -14.50 2.29
CA MET A 179 2.82 -13.58 1.44
C MET A 179 2.19 -12.18 1.41
N LEU A 180 0.86 -12.12 1.28
CA LEU A 180 0.12 -10.85 1.27
C LEU A 180 0.08 -10.19 2.65
N GLU A 181 -0.02 -10.97 3.73
CA GLU A 181 0.10 -10.45 5.09
C GLU A 181 1.49 -9.89 5.37
N PHE A 182 2.56 -10.58 4.97
CA PHE A 182 3.94 -10.09 5.07
C PHE A 182 4.11 -8.76 4.36
N ARG A 183 3.60 -8.65 3.13
CA ARG A 183 3.60 -7.39 2.39
C ARG A 183 2.77 -6.32 3.11
N THR A 184 1.54 -6.64 3.52
CA THR A 184 0.64 -5.69 4.19
C THR A 184 1.26 -5.13 5.48
N TYR A 185 1.84 -6.01 6.31
CA TYR A 185 2.52 -5.64 7.55
C TYR A 185 3.65 -4.66 7.29
N MET A 186 4.53 -4.97 6.33
CA MET A 186 5.67 -4.11 5.99
C MET A 186 5.24 -2.81 5.29
N PHE A 187 4.17 -2.82 4.50
CA PHE A 187 3.65 -1.60 3.89
C PHE A 187 3.11 -0.63 4.94
N LEU A 188 2.30 -1.13 5.89
CA LEU A 188 1.73 -0.30 6.95
C LEU A 188 2.78 0.20 7.95
N ASN A 189 3.78 -0.62 8.27
CA ASN A 189 4.80 -0.28 9.27
C ASN A 189 6.06 0.40 8.69
N VAL A 190 6.26 0.39 7.36
CA VAL A 190 7.48 0.91 6.73
C VAL A 190 7.17 1.71 5.46
N PHE A 191 6.52 1.12 4.45
CA PHE A 191 6.49 1.74 3.11
C PHE A 191 5.50 2.88 2.92
N GLU A 192 4.50 2.98 3.78
CA GLU A 192 3.69 4.20 3.92
C GLU A 192 4.57 5.41 4.29
N TYR A 193 5.59 5.18 5.13
CA TYR A 193 6.56 6.19 5.52
C TYR A 193 7.56 6.48 4.39
N VAL A 194 8.17 5.44 3.81
CA VAL A 194 9.09 5.60 2.67
C VAL A 194 8.43 6.40 1.53
N SER A 195 7.15 6.12 1.26
CA SER A 195 6.38 6.83 0.23
C SER A 195 6.09 8.29 0.58
N ILE A 196 6.01 8.67 1.86
CA ILE A 196 5.79 10.07 2.26
C ILE A 196 7.10 10.87 2.39
N TRP A 197 8.22 10.22 2.72
CA TRP A 197 9.53 10.89 2.89
C TRP A 197 9.97 11.65 1.64
N SER A 198 9.89 10.99 0.48
CA SER A 198 10.20 11.62 -0.81
C SER A 198 9.23 12.76 -1.20
N LEU A 199 8.13 12.93 -0.47
CA LEU A 199 7.16 14.00 -0.63
C LEU A 199 7.32 15.12 0.40
N PHE A 200 8.20 14.99 1.40
CA PHE A 200 8.47 16.05 2.39
C PHE A 200 9.01 17.34 1.76
N LYS A 201 9.60 17.24 0.56
CA LYS A 201 10.02 18.39 -0.25
C LYS A 201 8.86 19.24 -0.77
N TYR A 202 7.63 18.72 -0.74
CA TYR A 202 6.43 19.46 -1.14
C TYR A 202 5.66 19.97 0.08
N GLN A 203 4.86 21.00 -0.16
CA GLN A 203 3.90 21.56 0.79
C GLN A 203 2.55 21.71 0.07
N SER A 204 1.45 21.61 0.81
CA SER A 204 0.10 21.66 0.25
C SER A 204 -0.11 20.62 -0.88
N LEU A 205 0.31 19.37 -0.65
CA LEU A 205 0.15 18.27 -1.60
C LEU A 205 -0.70 17.14 -1.01
N LEU A 206 -1.96 17.07 -1.44
CA LEU A 206 -2.87 15.98 -1.14
C LEU A 206 -2.45 14.71 -1.90
N VAL A 207 -1.96 13.72 -1.16
CA VAL A 207 -1.74 12.38 -1.69
C VAL A 207 -3.09 11.69 -1.84
N SER A 208 -3.55 11.54 -3.08
CA SER A 208 -4.93 11.11 -3.36
C SER A 208 -5.17 9.61 -3.26
N SER A 209 -4.10 8.82 -3.29
CA SER A 209 -4.06 7.37 -3.13
C SER A 209 -2.66 6.94 -2.69
N GLY A 210 -2.56 5.75 -2.08
CA GLY A 210 -1.30 5.11 -1.71
C GLY A 210 -1.12 3.78 -2.43
N ALA A 211 -0.23 2.94 -1.89
CA ALA A 211 -0.11 1.56 -2.35
C ALA A 211 -1.33 0.72 -1.98
N ASN A 212 -1.59 -0.33 -2.76
CA ASN A 212 -2.65 -1.28 -2.44
C ASN A 212 -2.24 -2.18 -1.27
N LEU A 213 -3.20 -2.52 -0.42
CA LEU A 213 -3.13 -3.67 0.48
C LEU A 213 -4.00 -4.78 -0.11
N TYR A 214 -3.40 -5.95 -0.32
CA TYR A 214 -4.09 -7.09 -0.88
C TYR A 214 -4.45 -8.03 0.27
N ALA A 215 -5.69 -8.53 0.27
CA ALA A 215 -6.12 -9.48 1.27
C ALA A 215 -6.72 -10.71 0.61
N ARG A 216 -6.38 -11.87 1.16
CA ARG A 216 -6.87 -13.19 0.77
C ARG A 216 -7.23 -13.95 2.03
N GLY A 217 -8.23 -14.82 1.94
CA GLY A 217 -8.60 -15.67 3.06
C GLY A 217 -7.55 -16.69 3.46
N SER A 218 -7.58 -17.00 4.74
CA SER A 218 -6.91 -18.14 5.35
C SER A 218 -7.73 -19.43 5.14
N GLY A 219 -7.17 -20.57 5.52
CA GLY A 219 -7.90 -21.83 5.53
C GLY A 219 -7.15 -23.01 4.92
N PRO A 220 -7.70 -24.23 5.06
CA PRO A 220 -7.05 -25.46 4.60
C PRO A 220 -7.16 -25.68 3.09
N GLN A 221 -8.06 -24.99 2.37
CA GLN A 221 -8.29 -25.25 0.95
C GLN A 221 -7.32 -24.49 0.03
N GLN A 222 -6.73 -23.38 0.49
CA GLN A 222 -5.77 -22.58 -0.28
C GLN A 222 -4.33 -23.04 -0.04
N THR A 223 -3.90 -24.11 -0.73
CA THR A 223 -2.67 -24.84 -0.39
C THR A 223 -1.44 -24.46 -1.20
N GLN A 224 -1.59 -23.83 -2.37
CA GLN A 224 -0.44 -23.49 -3.22
C GLN A 224 0.49 -22.46 -2.54
N SER A 225 1.77 -22.81 -2.49
CA SER A 225 2.84 -21.90 -2.09
C SER A 225 3.41 -21.15 -3.29
N PHE A 226 3.90 -19.94 -3.02
CA PHE A 226 4.47 -19.03 -4.00
C PHE A 226 5.81 -18.50 -3.49
N THR A 227 6.69 -18.21 -4.44
CA THR A 227 7.99 -17.60 -4.22
C THR A 227 7.98 -16.13 -4.66
N SER A 228 9.05 -15.40 -4.34
CA SER A 228 9.25 -14.03 -4.84
C SER A 228 9.25 -13.90 -6.36
N GLN A 229 9.60 -14.95 -7.11
CA GLN A 229 9.59 -14.96 -8.57
C GLN A 229 8.18 -14.97 -9.16
N ASP A 230 7.21 -15.47 -8.40
CA ASP A 230 5.81 -15.55 -8.78
C ASP A 230 5.08 -14.22 -8.55
N TRP A 231 5.63 -13.35 -7.70
CA TRP A 231 5.02 -12.09 -7.31
C TRP A 231 4.72 -11.12 -8.48
N PRO A 232 5.62 -10.93 -9.46
CA PRO A 232 5.33 -10.15 -10.66
C PRO A 232 4.07 -10.60 -11.39
N PHE A 233 3.84 -11.92 -11.47
CA PHE A 233 2.56 -12.40 -11.94
C PHE A 233 1.48 -12.03 -10.95
N LEU A 234 1.55 -12.42 -9.67
CA LEU A 234 0.44 -12.28 -8.71
C LEU A 234 -0.13 -10.85 -8.58
N TYR A 235 0.70 -9.80 -8.51
CA TYR A 235 0.15 -8.43 -8.40
C TYR A 235 -0.44 -7.90 -9.71
N SER A 236 -0.08 -8.47 -10.86
CA SER A 236 -0.57 -8.02 -12.16
C SER A 236 -2.07 -8.29 -12.39
N PRO A 237 -2.65 -9.49 -12.18
CA PRO A 237 -4.10 -9.73 -12.22
C PRO A 237 -4.82 -9.07 -11.03
N PHE A 238 -4.17 -8.87 -9.88
CA PHE A 238 -4.78 -8.13 -8.77
C PHE A 238 -5.04 -6.66 -9.13
N GLN A 239 -4.33 -6.15 -10.13
CA GLN A 239 -4.47 -4.76 -10.57
C GLN A 239 -5.05 -4.61 -11.98
N VAL A 240 -5.52 -5.70 -12.60
CA VAL A 240 -6.32 -5.62 -13.81
C VAL A 240 -7.55 -4.77 -13.53
N ASN A 241 -7.80 -3.80 -14.41
CA ASN A 241 -8.91 -2.86 -14.34
C ASN A 241 -8.90 -1.93 -13.12
N SER A 242 -7.76 -1.72 -12.45
CA SER A 242 -7.64 -0.79 -11.31
C SER A 242 -7.99 0.67 -11.63
N ASN A 243 -8.05 1.06 -12.91
CA ASN A 243 -8.51 2.39 -13.34
C ASN A 243 -10.03 2.51 -13.49
N TYR A 244 -10.75 1.39 -13.46
CA TYR A 244 -12.21 1.34 -13.55
C TYR A 244 -12.86 1.38 -12.17
N VAL A 245 -14.12 1.82 -12.14
CA VAL A 245 -14.90 1.83 -10.91
C VAL A 245 -15.52 0.46 -10.67
N LEU A 246 -15.07 -0.23 -9.63
CA LEU A 246 -15.59 -1.53 -9.21
C LEU A 246 -17.10 -1.47 -8.97
N ASN A 247 -17.85 -2.38 -9.58
CA ASN A 247 -19.28 -2.54 -9.38
C ASN A 247 -19.59 -3.79 -8.53
N GLY A 248 -18.84 -4.88 -8.74
CA GLY A 248 -19.09 -6.14 -8.07
C GLY A 248 -18.37 -7.31 -8.70
N PHE A 249 -18.89 -8.52 -8.51
CA PHE A 249 -18.45 -9.72 -9.20
C PHE A 249 -19.63 -10.69 -9.38
N SER A 250 -19.56 -11.51 -10.42
CA SER A 250 -20.50 -12.59 -10.68
C SER A 250 -19.76 -13.92 -10.67
N GLY A 251 -20.48 -15.01 -10.42
CA GLY A 251 -19.82 -16.31 -10.30
C GLY A 251 -20.77 -17.50 -10.30
N ALA A 252 -20.17 -18.68 -10.22
CA ALA A 252 -20.87 -19.95 -10.10
C ALA A 252 -20.61 -20.53 -8.71
N ARG A 253 -21.59 -20.42 -7.80
CA ARG A 253 -21.53 -21.06 -6.48
C ARG A 253 -22.25 -22.41 -6.49
N LEU A 254 -21.69 -23.38 -5.80
CA LEU A 254 -22.24 -24.72 -5.64
C LEU A 254 -22.45 -25.01 -4.16
N SER A 255 -23.63 -25.51 -3.82
CA SER A 255 -23.91 -26.16 -2.54
C SER A 255 -24.33 -27.58 -2.85
N ASN A 256 -23.54 -28.56 -2.44
CA ASN A 256 -23.84 -29.96 -2.68
C ASN A 256 -23.64 -30.78 -1.40
N THR A 257 -24.61 -31.64 -1.10
CA THR A 257 -24.61 -32.52 0.07
C THR A 257 -24.73 -33.94 -0.42
N PHE A 258 -23.69 -34.74 -0.17
CA PHE A 258 -23.68 -36.15 -0.48
C PHE A 258 -23.88 -36.96 0.80
N PRO A 259 -24.73 -38.00 0.78
CA PRO A 259 -24.80 -38.94 1.90
C PRO A 259 -23.47 -39.66 2.04
N ASN A 260 -23.04 -39.88 3.28
CA ASN A 260 -21.86 -40.70 3.53
C ASN A 260 -22.14 -42.16 3.13
N ILE A 261 -21.16 -42.81 2.50
CA ILE A 261 -21.26 -44.20 2.02
C ILE A 261 -20.50 -45.16 2.95
N VAL A 262 -20.63 -46.47 2.73
CA VAL A 262 -19.92 -47.53 3.48
C VAL A 262 -20.26 -47.53 4.99
N GLY A 263 -21.53 -47.29 5.31
CA GLY A 263 -22.05 -47.40 6.68
C GLY A 263 -21.69 -46.24 7.63
N LEU A 264 -21.00 -45.21 7.13
CA LEU A 264 -20.75 -44.00 7.91
C LEU A 264 -22.04 -43.18 8.07
N PRO A 265 -22.42 -42.79 9.30
CA PRO A 265 -23.59 -41.92 9.50
C PRO A 265 -23.29 -40.48 9.04
N GLY A 266 -24.33 -39.68 8.84
CA GLY A 266 -24.21 -38.26 8.48
C GLY A 266 -24.03 -38.00 6.98
N SER A 267 -23.50 -36.82 6.65
CA SER A 267 -23.32 -36.38 5.26
C SER A 267 -22.08 -35.50 5.08
N THR A 268 -21.62 -35.39 3.84
CA THR A 268 -20.57 -34.46 3.46
C THR A 268 -21.16 -33.35 2.60
N THR A 269 -21.15 -32.12 3.13
CA THR A 269 -21.60 -30.92 2.42
C THR A 269 -20.40 -30.10 1.95
N THR A 270 -20.48 -29.54 0.74
CA THR A 270 -19.48 -28.62 0.20
C THR A 270 -20.14 -27.39 -0.38
N HIS A 271 -19.74 -26.23 0.14
CA HIS A 271 -20.04 -24.90 -0.38
C HIS A 271 -18.80 -24.36 -1.08
N ALA A 272 -18.86 -24.22 -2.40
CA ALA A 272 -17.72 -23.83 -3.22
C ALA A 272 -18.07 -22.75 -4.25
N LEU A 273 -17.18 -21.78 -4.42
CA LEU A 273 -17.19 -20.85 -5.56
C LEU A 273 -16.34 -21.47 -6.66
N LEU A 274 -16.97 -21.92 -7.75
CA LEU A 274 -16.31 -22.66 -8.83
C LEU A 274 -15.65 -21.73 -9.86
N ALA A 275 -16.29 -20.58 -10.10
CA ALA A 275 -15.89 -19.60 -11.08
C ALA A 275 -16.29 -18.20 -10.60
N ALA A 276 -15.48 -17.19 -10.91
CA ALA A 276 -15.78 -15.80 -10.62
C ALA A 276 -15.28 -14.87 -11.71
N ARG A 277 -15.97 -13.76 -11.92
CA ARG A 277 -15.56 -12.67 -12.81
C ARG A 277 -15.93 -11.34 -12.18
N VAL A 278 -14.99 -10.41 -12.14
CA VAL A 278 -15.18 -9.10 -11.52
C VAL A 278 -15.77 -8.13 -12.54
N ASN A 279 -16.70 -7.30 -12.11
CA ASN A 279 -17.49 -6.41 -12.95
C ASN A 279 -17.30 -4.95 -12.52
N TYR A 280 -17.22 -4.06 -13.50
CA TYR A 280 -16.93 -2.64 -13.32
C TYR A 280 -17.97 -1.80 -14.06
N SER A 281 -18.02 -0.50 -13.73
CA SER A 281 -18.77 0.48 -14.51
C SER A 281 -18.30 0.49 -15.97
N GLY A 282 -19.19 0.87 -16.90
CA GLY A 282 -18.92 0.84 -18.34
C GLY A 282 -19.03 -0.55 -18.97
N GLY A 283 -19.54 -1.55 -18.24
CA GLY A 283 -19.72 -2.91 -18.76
C GLY A 283 -18.41 -3.70 -18.89
N ILE A 284 -17.34 -3.24 -18.25
CA ILE A 284 -16.03 -3.88 -18.26
C ILE A 284 -16.01 -5.01 -17.23
N SER A 285 -15.29 -6.09 -17.54
CA SER A 285 -15.07 -7.22 -16.64
C SER A 285 -13.60 -7.64 -16.63
N SER A 286 -13.18 -8.30 -15.55
CA SER A 286 -11.92 -9.05 -15.52
C SER A 286 -11.99 -10.30 -16.41
N GLY A 287 -10.87 -11.02 -16.54
CA GLY A 287 -10.92 -12.42 -16.96
C GLY A 287 -11.63 -13.30 -15.92
N ASP A 288 -12.01 -14.51 -16.34
CA ASP A 288 -12.58 -15.51 -15.45
C ASP A 288 -11.51 -16.07 -14.51
N ILE A 289 -11.88 -16.27 -13.25
CA ILE A 289 -11.07 -16.89 -12.20
C ILE A 289 -11.71 -18.25 -11.89
N GLY A 290 -10.93 -19.32 -11.93
CA GLY A 290 -11.43 -20.67 -11.70
C GLY A 290 -11.90 -21.34 -12.99
N ALA A 291 -13.04 -22.03 -12.96
CA ALA A 291 -13.50 -22.82 -14.10
C ALA A 291 -14.34 -22.01 -15.09
N SER A 292 -13.93 -21.97 -16.36
CA SER A 292 -14.60 -21.20 -17.43
C SER A 292 -15.92 -21.78 -18.00
N PRO A 293 -16.25 -23.08 -17.97
CA PRO A 293 -17.48 -23.57 -18.61
C PRO A 293 -18.75 -23.44 -17.75
N PHE A 294 -18.67 -22.93 -16.51
CA PHE A 294 -19.83 -22.83 -15.64
C PHE A 294 -20.64 -21.55 -15.89
N ASN A 295 -21.95 -21.70 -16.08
CA ASN A 295 -22.86 -20.58 -16.08
C ASN A 295 -22.87 -19.90 -14.70
N GLN A 296 -22.73 -18.58 -14.70
CA GLN A 296 -22.79 -17.78 -13.47
C GLN A 296 -24.23 -17.81 -12.93
N ASN A 297 -24.38 -18.16 -11.67
CA ASN A 297 -25.68 -18.36 -11.00
C ASN A 297 -25.91 -17.37 -9.84
N PHE A 298 -25.00 -16.42 -9.63
CA PHE A 298 -25.21 -15.28 -8.76
C PHE A 298 -24.41 -14.05 -9.22
N ASN A 299 -24.86 -12.88 -8.78
CA ASN A 299 -24.17 -11.61 -8.93
C ASN A 299 -24.14 -10.89 -7.58
N CYS A 300 -22.98 -10.35 -7.22
CA CYS A 300 -22.72 -9.60 -6.01
C CYS A 300 -22.23 -8.21 -6.42
N SER A 301 -23.05 -7.18 -6.26
CA SER A 301 -22.69 -5.81 -6.62
C SER A 301 -23.09 -4.82 -5.53
N THR A 302 -22.57 -3.59 -5.62
CA THR A 302 -23.10 -2.48 -4.84
C THR A 302 -24.55 -2.23 -5.27
N PHE A 303 -25.49 -2.28 -4.31
CA PHE A 303 -26.92 -2.06 -4.60
C PHE A 303 -27.21 -0.62 -5.03
N LEU A 304 -26.48 0.34 -4.47
CA LEU A 304 -26.49 1.75 -4.83
C LEU A 304 -25.28 2.08 -5.72
N PRO A 305 -25.21 3.29 -6.32
CA PRO A 305 -24.08 3.67 -7.16
C PRO A 305 -22.73 3.39 -6.49
N PRO A 306 -21.78 2.74 -7.19
CA PRO A 306 -20.58 2.14 -6.57
C PRO A 306 -19.65 3.15 -5.89
N LEU A 307 -19.73 4.44 -6.28
CA LEU A 307 -18.96 5.51 -5.64
C LEU A 307 -19.61 6.03 -4.35
N LEU A 308 -20.94 5.89 -4.20
CA LEU A 308 -21.65 6.30 -2.98
C LEU A 308 -21.54 5.24 -1.89
N THR A 309 -21.63 3.96 -2.25
CA THR A 309 -21.57 2.85 -1.30
C THR A 309 -20.53 1.82 -1.69
N PRO A 310 -19.24 2.20 -1.76
CA PRO A 310 -18.18 1.28 -2.15
C PRO A 310 -18.03 0.14 -1.14
N PHE A 311 -17.48 -0.98 -1.59
CA PHE A 311 -17.03 -2.06 -0.70
C PHE A 311 -15.88 -1.59 0.19
N VAL A 312 -15.89 -2.02 1.45
CA VAL A 312 -14.85 -1.68 2.45
C VAL A 312 -14.33 -2.88 3.22
N ARG A 313 -15.14 -3.95 3.33
CA ARG A 313 -14.78 -5.16 4.08
C ARG A 313 -15.05 -6.42 3.27
N SER A 314 -14.20 -7.43 3.44
CA SER A 314 -14.40 -8.75 2.82
C SER A 314 -14.12 -9.91 3.78
N TRP A 315 -14.84 -11.02 3.60
CA TRP A 315 -14.58 -12.33 4.21
C TRP A 315 -14.23 -13.29 3.10
N LEU A 316 -13.02 -13.85 3.18
CA LEU A 316 -12.42 -14.64 2.11
C LEU A 316 -11.94 -16.02 2.59
N ASP A 317 -12.09 -16.29 3.90
CA ASP A 317 -11.63 -17.53 4.53
C ASP A 317 -12.37 -18.76 3.99
N SER A 318 -11.69 -19.91 4.10
CA SER A 318 -12.27 -21.23 3.89
C SER A 318 -12.05 -22.12 5.13
N GLY A 319 -12.85 -23.17 5.25
CA GLY A 319 -12.70 -24.12 6.36
C GLY A 319 -13.54 -25.38 6.20
N SER A 320 -13.53 -26.17 7.27
CA SER A 320 -14.31 -27.41 7.38
C SER A 320 -14.86 -27.50 8.80
N ASP A 321 -16.18 -27.53 8.92
CA ASP A 321 -16.85 -27.82 10.19
C ASP A 321 -17.08 -29.33 10.30
N ARG A 322 -16.92 -29.88 11.50
CA ARG A 322 -17.14 -31.31 11.77
C ARG A 322 -18.11 -31.45 12.93
N GLU A 323 -19.16 -32.23 12.73
CA GLU A 323 -20.21 -32.47 13.72
C GLU A 323 -20.57 -33.95 13.80
N GLY A 324 -20.97 -34.38 15.00
CA GLY A 324 -21.30 -35.78 15.26
C GLY A 324 -20.14 -36.73 14.95
N VAL A 325 -20.46 -37.88 14.32
CA VAL A 325 -19.47 -38.95 14.06
C VAL A 325 -18.70 -38.70 12.75
N ALA A 326 -19.39 -38.33 11.67
CA ALA A 326 -18.78 -38.21 10.35
C ALA A 326 -19.43 -37.13 9.45
N THR A 327 -20.21 -36.20 10.01
CA THR A 327 -20.75 -35.08 9.23
C THR A 327 -19.67 -34.02 9.04
N VAL A 328 -19.43 -33.63 7.80
CA VAL A 328 -18.42 -32.60 7.45
C VAL A 328 -19.04 -31.57 6.52
N THR A 329 -18.84 -30.29 6.83
CA THR A 329 -19.25 -29.17 5.97
C THR A 329 -18.02 -28.36 5.57
N ASN A 330 -17.59 -28.51 4.31
CA ASN A 330 -16.55 -27.67 3.73
C ASN A 330 -17.16 -26.36 3.24
N TRP A 331 -16.57 -25.24 3.64
CA TRP A 331 -17.12 -23.92 3.33
C TRP A 331 -16.08 -22.97 2.74
N GLN A 332 -16.56 -22.12 1.85
CA GLN A 332 -15.92 -20.86 1.44
C GLN A 332 -16.85 -19.71 1.86
N THR A 333 -16.32 -18.47 1.85
CA THR A 333 -17.08 -17.26 2.17
C THR A 333 -17.30 -16.41 0.92
N GLU A 334 -16.23 -15.75 0.45
CA GLU A 334 -16.22 -14.89 -0.73
C GLU A 334 -17.33 -13.83 -0.66
N SER A 335 -17.36 -13.10 0.47
CA SER A 335 -18.38 -12.09 0.80
C SER A 335 -17.77 -10.72 1.01
N PHE A 336 -18.51 -9.69 0.61
CA PHE A 336 -18.12 -8.29 0.66
C PHE A 336 -19.22 -7.44 1.28
N GLU A 337 -18.80 -6.39 1.99
CA GLU A 337 -19.67 -5.45 2.68
C GLU A 337 -19.32 -4.01 2.29
N THR A 338 -20.37 -3.23 2.03
CA THR A 338 -20.29 -1.81 1.63
C THR A 338 -20.22 -0.89 2.84
N THR A 339 -19.96 0.41 2.61
CA THR A 339 -20.02 1.45 3.65
C THR A 339 -21.37 1.53 4.38
N LEU A 340 -22.47 1.04 3.79
CA LEU A 340 -23.79 0.98 4.43
C LEU A 340 -24.03 -0.29 5.26
N GLY A 341 -23.04 -1.19 5.37
CA GLY A 341 -23.23 -2.49 6.00
C GLY A 341 -24.03 -3.48 5.13
N LEU A 342 -24.35 -3.13 3.88
CA LEU A 342 -24.97 -4.07 2.94
C LEU A 342 -23.94 -5.12 2.52
N ARG A 343 -24.26 -6.38 2.77
CA ARG A 343 -23.41 -7.54 2.52
C ARG A 343 -23.95 -8.41 1.40
N SER A 344 -23.08 -8.83 0.49
CA SER A 344 -23.39 -9.82 -0.55
C SER A 344 -22.16 -10.66 -0.88
N GLY A 345 -22.34 -11.82 -1.51
CA GLY A 345 -21.23 -12.75 -1.76
C GLY A 345 -21.69 -14.12 -2.21
N ALA A 346 -20.74 -15.05 -2.32
CA ALA A 346 -21.05 -16.45 -2.64
C ALA A 346 -21.78 -17.13 -1.46
N PHE A 347 -21.26 -16.98 -0.24
CA PHE A 347 -21.78 -17.62 0.97
C PHE A 347 -21.75 -16.68 2.19
N THR A 348 -22.28 -17.15 3.32
CA THR A 348 -22.35 -16.40 4.57
C THR A 348 -20.96 -16.03 5.10
N ALA A 349 -20.78 -14.76 5.44
CA ALA A 349 -19.54 -14.26 6.04
C ALA A 349 -19.25 -14.92 7.41
N ARG A 350 -18.01 -15.37 7.57
CA ARG A 350 -17.44 -15.96 8.80
C ARG A 350 -15.91 -15.94 8.72
N GLY A 351 -15.24 -16.23 9.83
CA GLY A 351 -13.78 -16.13 9.91
C GLY A 351 -13.29 -14.68 9.96
N ASN A 352 -12.03 -14.48 9.59
CA ASN A 352 -11.39 -13.17 9.59
C ASN A 352 -11.99 -12.27 8.51
N SER A 353 -12.27 -11.03 8.90
CA SER A 353 -12.68 -9.98 7.99
C SER A 353 -11.49 -9.09 7.64
N ASN A 354 -11.39 -8.70 6.37
CA ASN A 354 -10.32 -7.85 5.86
C ASN A 354 -10.85 -6.43 5.73
N TYR A 355 -10.30 -5.50 6.53
CA TYR A 355 -10.69 -4.09 6.56
C TYR A 355 -9.53 -3.27 7.13
N PHE A 356 -9.28 -2.11 6.54
CA PHE A 356 -8.28 -1.17 7.03
C PHE A 356 -8.92 0.23 7.14
N PRO A 357 -8.71 0.97 8.24
CA PRO A 357 -9.26 2.32 8.40
C PRO A 357 -8.85 3.24 7.24
N ASP A 358 -9.81 4.00 6.71
CA ASP A 358 -9.66 4.89 5.54
C ASP A 358 -9.33 4.21 4.20
N TYR A 359 -9.36 2.87 4.14
CA TYR A 359 -9.24 2.13 2.89
C TYR A 359 -10.60 1.66 2.39
N PHE A 360 -10.73 1.65 1.06
CA PHE A 360 -11.86 1.08 0.34
C PHE A 360 -11.39 -0.07 -0.52
N ILE A 361 -12.24 -1.07 -0.73
CA ILE A 361 -12.00 -2.12 -1.72
C ILE A 361 -12.26 -1.49 -3.09
N ARG A 362 -11.17 -1.10 -3.76
CA ARG A 362 -11.21 -0.43 -5.07
C ARG A 362 -11.05 -1.38 -6.23
N ASN A 363 -10.59 -2.59 -5.96
CA ASN A 363 -10.60 -3.68 -6.92
C ASN A 363 -10.88 -5.00 -6.20
N ILE A 364 -11.35 -5.98 -6.96
CA ILE A 364 -11.45 -7.38 -6.56
C ILE A 364 -10.69 -8.18 -7.61
N SER A 365 -10.06 -9.26 -7.19
CA SER A 365 -9.43 -10.24 -8.08
C SER A 365 -9.56 -11.62 -7.46
N GLY A 366 -8.74 -12.57 -7.86
CA GLY A 366 -8.69 -13.89 -7.28
C GLY A 366 -7.68 -14.79 -7.97
N VAL A 367 -7.48 -15.98 -7.42
CA VAL A 367 -6.74 -17.06 -8.08
C VAL A 367 -7.52 -18.36 -7.99
N PRO A 368 -7.30 -19.28 -8.96
CA PRO A 368 -7.81 -20.64 -8.86
C PRO A 368 -7.16 -21.41 -7.70
N LEU A 369 -7.55 -22.68 -7.53
CA LEU A 369 -6.91 -23.58 -6.57
C LEU A 369 -5.40 -23.74 -6.87
N VAL A 370 -5.05 -23.91 -8.14
CA VAL A 370 -3.67 -24.03 -8.60
C VAL A 370 -3.46 -23.09 -9.77
N VAL A 371 -2.60 -22.09 -9.63
CA VAL A 371 -2.13 -21.27 -10.74
C VAL A 371 -1.09 -22.06 -11.52
N ARG A 372 -1.23 -22.09 -12.85
CA ARG A 372 -0.32 -22.82 -13.74
C ARG A 372 1.05 -22.13 -13.80
N ASN A 373 2.12 -22.92 -13.90
CA ASN A 373 3.49 -22.36 -14.03
C ASN A 373 3.65 -21.50 -15.29
N GLU A 374 2.90 -21.77 -16.35
CA GLU A 374 2.91 -20.96 -17.57
C GLU A 374 2.34 -19.56 -17.33
N ASP A 375 1.32 -19.44 -16.46
CA ASP A 375 0.76 -18.14 -16.07
C ASP A 375 1.73 -17.40 -15.15
N LEU A 376 2.29 -18.08 -14.13
CA LEU A 376 3.25 -17.49 -13.19
C LEU A 376 4.47 -16.86 -13.88
N ARG A 377 4.91 -17.43 -15.01
CA ARG A 377 6.03 -16.93 -15.81
C ARG A 377 5.67 -15.78 -16.76
N ARG A 378 4.39 -15.43 -16.87
CA ARG A 378 3.86 -14.44 -17.82
C ARG A 378 2.99 -13.41 -17.12
N PRO A 379 3.59 -12.46 -16.38
CA PRO A 379 2.87 -11.33 -15.81
C PRO A 379 1.96 -10.65 -16.83
N LEU A 380 0.78 -10.24 -16.37
CA LEU A 380 -0.21 -9.60 -17.23
C LEU A 380 0.25 -8.18 -17.56
N HIS A 381 0.01 -7.78 -18.80
CA HIS A 381 0.14 -6.38 -19.19
C HIS A 381 -1.07 -5.55 -18.70
N TYR A 382 -1.01 -4.24 -18.86
CA TYR A 382 -2.03 -3.31 -18.35
C TYR A 382 -3.41 -3.68 -18.91
N ASN A 383 -4.36 -3.91 -18.00
CA ASN A 383 -5.74 -4.34 -18.29
C ASN A 383 -5.86 -5.56 -19.21
N GLU A 384 -4.87 -6.47 -19.19
CA GLU A 384 -4.97 -7.74 -19.91
C GLU A 384 -6.14 -8.57 -19.36
N ILE A 385 -7.05 -8.97 -20.25
CA ILE A 385 -8.14 -9.89 -19.92
C ILE A 385 -7.67 -11.31 -20.23
N ARG A 386 -7.18 -12.01 -19.21
CA ARG A 386 -6.76 -13.41 -19.29
C ARG A 386 -7.53 -14.25 -18.27
N ASN A 387 -8.09 -15.37 -18.72
CA ASN A 387 -8.73 -16.33 -17.83
C ASN A 387 -7.65 -17.11 -17.07
N ILE A 388 -7.74 -17.14 -15.75
CA ILE A 388 -6.80 -17.83 -14.86
C ILE A 388 -7.51 -19.02 -14.21
N ALA A 389 -7.17 -20.21 -14.69
CA ALA A 389 -7.79 -21.47 -14.31
C ALA A 389 -6.76 -22.49 -13.83
N SER A 390 -7.21 -23.49 -13.06
CA SER A 390 -6.37 -24.62 -12.69
C SER A 390 -5.94 -25.44 -13.91
N PRO A 391 -4.79 -26.15 -13.87
CA PRO A 391 -4.42 -27.11 -14.91
C PRO A 391 -5.55 -28.12 -15.18
N SER A 392 -5.70 -28.56 -16.42
CA SER A 392 -6.66 -29.60 -16.78
C SER A 392 -6.41 -30.87 -15.95
N GLY A 393 -7.49 -31.53 -15.51
CA GLY A 393 -7.41 -32.73 -14.66
C GLY A 393 -7.10 -32.47 -13.19
N THR A 394 -6.97 -31.21 -12.74
CA THR A 394 -6.76 -30.89 -11.31
C THR A 394 -8.00 -31.28 -10.48
N PRO A 395 -7.90 -32.25 -9.53
CA PRO A 395 -9.02 -32.62 -8.68
C PRO A 395 -9.50 -31.43 -7.85
N GLY A 396 -10.79 -31.12 -7.90
CA GLY A 396 -11.34 -29.93 -7.25
C GLY A 396 -10.82 -28.59 -7.83
N GLY A 397 -10.14 -28.60 -8.97
CA GLY A 397 -9.51 -27.42 -9.57
C GLY A 397 -10.49 -26.32 -10.01
N ALA A 398 -11.78 -26.65 -10.14
CA ALA A 398 -12.86 -25.69 -10.32
C ALA A 398 -13.14 -24.95 -9.00
N ARG A 399 -12.24 -24.02 -8.64
CA ARG A 399 -12.41 -23.12 -7.50
C ARG A 399 -11.94 -21.73 -7.90
N ALA A 400 -12.59 -20.72 -7.34
CA ALA A 400 -12.11 -19.35 -7.32
C ALA A 400 -12.00 -18.91 -5.86
N TYR A 401 -10.83 -18.38 -5.50
CA TYR A 401 -10.57 -17.78 -4.20
C TYR A 401 -10.29 -16.30 -4.42
N MET A 402 -11.17 -15.45 -3.92
CA MET A 402 -11.13 -14.03 -4.22
C MET A 402 -10.01 -13.34 -3.44
N VAL A 403 -9.59 -12.19 -3.96
CA VAL A 403 -8.63 -11.27 -3.35
C VAL A 403 -9.27 -9.90 -3.33
N SER A 404 -9.30 -9.25 -2.17
CA SER A 404 -9.74 -7.85 -2.06
C SER A 404 -8.56 -6.90 -2.13
N VAL A 405 -8.72 -5.82 -2.89
CA VAL A 405 -7.67 -4.83 -3.14
C VAL A 405 -8.08 -3.51 -2.49
N HIS A 406 -7.45 -3.23 -1.36
CA HIS A 406 -7.74 -2.08 -0.52
C HIS A 406 -6.86 -0.91 -0.93
N ASN A 407 -7.45 0.26 -1.17
CA ASN A 407 -6.72 1.50 -1.42
C ASN A 407 -7.42 2.71 -0.76
N ARG A 408 -6.64 3.70 -0.33
CA ARG A 408 -7.17 4.98 0.19
C ARG A 408 -7.80 5.89 -0.86
N LYS A 409 -7.70 5.55 -2.15
CA LYS A 409 -8.28 6.33 -3.24
C LYS A 409 -9.74 6.65 -2.94
N ASN A 410 -10.09 7.93 -2.89
CA ASN A 410 -11.47 8.34 -2.61
C ASN A 410 -11.93 9.61 -3.34
N ASN A 411 -11.02 10.46 -3.80
CA ASN A 411 -11.36 11.66 -4.58
C ASN A 411 -11.72 11.30 -6.04
N ILE A 412 -12.83 10.60 -6.21
CA ILE A 412 -13.41 10.22 -7.51
C ILE A 412 -14.68 11.06 -7.68
N HIS A 413 -14.67 11.95 -8.67
CA HIS A 413 -15.79 12.85 -8.94
C HIS A 413 -17.00 12.08 -9.50
N ALA A 414 -16.74 11.25 -10.51
CA ALA A 414 -17.74 10.49 -11.23
C ALA A 414 -17.08 9.35 -12.00
N VAL A 415 -17.91 8.51 -12.62
CA VAL A 415 -17.49 7.52 -13.62
C VAL A 415 -17.45 8.21 -14.98
N HIS A 416 -16.35 8.05 -15.72
CA HIS A 416 -16.25 8.46 -17.11
C HIS A 416 -17.12 7.56 -18.02
N GLU A 417 -17.44 8.01 -19.24
CA GLU A 417 -18.32 7.27 -20.17
C GLU A 417 -17.83 5.85 -20.46
N ASN A 418 -16.51 5.65 -20.49
CA ASN A 418 -15.89 4.35 -20.70
C ASN A 418 -15.80 3.50 -19.41
N GLY A 419 -16.26 3.99 -18.25
CA GLY A 419 -16.21 3.28 -16.97
C GLY A 419 -15.05 3.65 -16.04
N SER A 420 -14.06 4.41 -16.52
CA SER A 420 -12.87 4.79 -15.72
C SER A 420 -13.17 5.87 -14.68
N MET A 421 -12.24 6.07 -13.74
CA MET A 421 -12.37 7.15 -12.74
C MET A 421 -12.18 8.54 -13.36
N ILE A 422 -13.01 9.52 -12.95
CA ILE A 422 -12.71 10.95 -13.09
C ILE A 422 -12.17 11.45 -11.74
N HIS A 423 -10.95 11.97 -11.71
CA HIS A 423 -10.34 12.44 -10.47
C HIS A 423 -10.92 13.77 -10.00
N LEU A 424 -11.18 13.92 -8.71
CA LEU A 424 -11.64 15.18 -8.13
C LEU A 424 -10.45 15.98 -7.58
N ALA A 425 -10.23 17.19 -8.11
CA ALA A 425 -9.29 18.14 -7.52
C ALA A 425 -9.83 18.65 -6.16
N PRO A 426 -8.97 19.05 -5.21
CA PRO A 426 -9.40 19.66 -3.94
C PRO A 426 -10.29 20.89 -4.16
N ASN A 427 -11.16 21.21 -3.20
CA ASN A 427 -12.04 22.38 -3.31
C ASN A 427 -11.29 23.70 -3.09
N ASP A 428 -10.16 23.67 -2.38
CA ASP A 428 -9.29 24.79 -2.09
C ASP A 428 -8.02 24.76 -2.97
N TYR A 429 -7.08 25.68 -2.71
CA TYR A 429 -5.81 25.75 -3.43
C TYR A 429 -4.76 24.76 -2.89
N THR A 430 -5.17 23.52 -2.69
CA THR A 430 -4.28 22.41 -2.35
C THR A 430 -3.87 21.67 -3.62
N GLY A 431 -2.58 21.39 -3.79
CA GLY A 431 -2.08 20.51 -4.86
C GLY A 431 -2.51 19.06 -4.61
N PHE A 432 -2.51 18.21 -5.63
CA PHE A 432 -2.95 16.83 -5.49
C PHE A 432 -2.22 15.88 -6.42
N THR A 433 -2.19 14.60 -6.05
CA THR A 433 -1.57 13.54 -6.88
C THR A 433 -2.62 12.77 -7.69
N ILE A 434 -2.19 12.17 -8.80
CA ILE A 434 -2.92 11.14 -9.55
C ILE A 434 -1.98 9.95 -9.73
N SER A 435 -2.43 8.75 -9.33
CA SER A 435 -1.68 7.53 -9.63
C SER A 435 -1.66 7.28 -11.14
N PRO A 436 -0.49 6.96 -11.74
CA PRO A 436 -0.41 6.59 -13.16
C PRO A 436 -1.28 5.40 -13.54
N ILE A 437 -1.64 4.56 -12.57
CA ILE A 437 -2.47 3.39 -12.81
C ILE A 437 -3.92 3.78 -13.12
N HIS A 438 -4.41 4.90 -12.58
CA HIS A 438 -5.80 5.33 -12.73
C HIS A 438 -6.03 6.17 -13.99
N ALA A 439 -5.52 5.71 -15.15
CA ALA A 439 -5.70 6.39 -16.42
C ALA A 439 -7.13 6.22 -16.97
N THR A 440 -7.61 7.21 -17.71
CA THR A 440 -8.82 7.12 -18.52
C THR A 440 -8.65 6.09 -19.63
N GLN A 441 -7.50 6.12 -20.29
CA GLN A 441 -7.12 5.18 -21.35
C GLN A 441 -5.61 5.18 -21.56
N VAL A 442 -5.08 4.05 -22.02
CA VAL A 442 -3.68 3.87 -22.40
C VAL A 442 -3.64 3.13 -23.73
N ASN A 443 -2.87 3.60 -24.72
CA ASN A 443 -2.60 2.82 -25.93
C ASN A 443 -1.41 1.86 -25.69
N ASN A 444 -1.08 0.99 -26.63
CA ASN A 444 0.04 0.03 -26.49
C ASN A 444 -0.04 -0.79 -25.18
N GLN A 445 -1.25 -1.19 -24.77
CA GLN A 445 -1.50 -1.85 -23.50
C GLN A 445 -0.71 -3.16 -23.38
N THR A 446 -0.52 -3.89 -24.49
CA THR A 446 0.27 -5.13 -24.55
C THR A 446 1.76 -4.95 -24.23
N ARG A 447 2.26 -3.71 -24.32
CA ARG A 447 3.64 -3.31 -24.00
C ARG A 447 3.71 -2.30 -22.85
N THR A 448 2.64 -2.26 -22.05
CA THR A 448 2.54 -1.42 -20.85
C THR A 448 2.30 -2.31 -19.64
N PHE A 449 3.09 -2.15 -18.59
CA PHE A 449 3.00 -3.01 -17.41
C PHE A 449 2.90 -2.18 -16.14
N ILE A 450 2.10 -2.66 -15.19
CA ILE A 450 2.20 -2.18 -13.81
C ILE A 450 3.51 -2.72 -13.23
N SER A 451 4.26 -1.89 -12.53
CA SER A 451 5.55 -2.26 -11.96
C SER A 451 5.63 -1.83 -10.51
N GLU A 452 5.79 -2.81 -9.61
CA GLU A 452 5.77 -2.63 -8.16
C GLU A 452 6.71 -1.52 -7.68
N LYS A 453 6.24 -0.73 -6.70
CA LYS A 453 7.05 0.28 -5.99
C LYS A 453 6.80 0.28 -4.49
N PHE A 454 7.83 0.69 -3.75
CA PHE A 454 7.86 0.71 -2.28
C PHE A 454 7.90 2.14 -1.70
N GLY A 455 8.24 3.16 -2.51
CA GLY A 455 8.39 4.56 -2.08
C GLY A 455 7.67 5.57 -2.97
N ASN A 456 6.61 5.15 -3.66
CA ASN A 456 5.99 5.89 -4.76
C ASN A 456 4.47 6.13 -4.59
N GLN A 457 3.91 5.91 -3.40
CA GLN A 457 2.45 6.02 -3.17
C GLN A 457 1.63 5.11 -4.11
N GLY A 458 2.16 3.90 -4.36
CA GLY A 458 1.62 2.94 -5.31
C GLY A 458 2.54 2.65 -6.48
N ASP A 459 2.14 1.66 -7.27
CA ASP A 459 2.94 1.14 -8.37
C ASP A 459 3.06 2.13 -9.53
N SER A 460 4.11 1.97 -10.33
CA SER A 460 4.35 2.78 -11.52
C SER A 460 3.77 2.12 -12.77
N LEU A 461 3.52 2.91 -13.81
CA LEU A 461 3.20 2.42 -15.15
C LEU A 461 4.47 2.42 -16.02
N ARG A 462 4.92 1.24 -16.45
CA ARG A 462 6.12 1.05 -17.28
C ARG A 462 5.71 0.94 -18.76
N PHE A 463 6.23 1.84 -19.58
CA PHE A 463 6.04 1.81 -21.03
C PHE A 463 7.26 1.18 -21.70
N GLU A 464 7.07 0.08 -22.43
CA GLU A 464 8.14 -0.60 -23.18
C GLU A 464 8.07 -0.37 -24.69
N GLN A 465 7.05 0.37 -25.14
CA GLN A 465 6.86 0.77 -26.53
C GLN A 465 6.87 2.29 -26.64
N ASN A 466 7.61 2.78 -27.64
CA ASN A 466 7.66 4.20 -27.97
C ASN A 466 6.29 4.72 -28.40
N ASN A 467 6.08 6.03 -28.23
CA ASN A 467 4.82 6.70 -28.59
C ASN A 467 3.59 6.16 -27.83
N THR A 468 3.80 5.73 -26.59
CA THR A 468 2.71 5.37 -25.67
C THR A 468 2.15 6.63 -25.02
N THR A 469 0.82 6.75 -25.02
CA THR A 469 0.04 7.85 -24.46
C THR A 469 -0.90 7.29 -23.40
N ALA A 470 -0.76 7.79 -22.17
CA ALA A 470 -1.72 7.57 -21.09
C ALA A 470 -2.50 8.86 -20.85
N ARG A 471 -3.83 8.80 -20.98
CA ARG A 471 -4.73 9.94 -20.74
C ARG A 471 -5.31 9.83 -19.32
N TYR A 472 -5.43 10.96 -18.65
CA TYR A 472 -6.06 11.08 -17.34
C TYR A 472 -7.14 12.15 -17.40
N THR A 473 -8.28 11.93 -16.74
CA THR A 473 -9.39 12.87 -16.69
C THR A 473 -9.60 13.32 -15.26
N LEU A 474 -9.70 14.63 -15.06
CA LEU A 474 -9.96 15.22 -13.75
C LEU A 474 -11.04 16.30 -13.83
N ARG A 475 -11.80 16.45 -12.75
CA ARG A 475 -12.67 17.60 -12.49
C ARG A 475 -11.83 18.68 -11.82
N GLY A 476 -11.55 19.75 -12.57
CA GLY A 476 -10.80 20.90 -12.09
C GLY A 476 -11.59 21.74 -11.07
N ASN A 477 -10.86 22.54 -10.31
CA ASN A 477 -11.37 23.46 -9.28
C ASN A 477 -11.15 24.95 -9.61
N GLY A 478 -10.70 25.26 -10.83
CA GLY A 478 -10.41 26.63 -11.29
C GLY A 478 -9.02 27.17 -10.92
N ASN A 479 -8.24 26.44 -10.11
CA ASN A 479 -6.89 26.86 -9.74
C ASN A 479 -5.85 26.46 -10.80
N SER A 480 -4.72 27.19 -10.81
CA SER A 480 -3.56 26.90 -11.65
C SER A 480 -2.46 26.20 -10.85
N TYR A 481 -1.88 25.13 -11.39
CA TYR A 481 -0.86 24.34 -10.71
C TYR A 481 0.36 24.12 -11.60
N ASN A 482 1.54 23.98 -10.97
CA ASN A 482 2.70 23.41 -11.64
C ASN A 482 2.54 21.89 -11.72
N LEU A 483 2.59 21.35 -12.94
CA LEU A 483 2.57 19.91 -13.17
C LEU A 483 3.97 19.32 -12.99
N TYR A 484 4.10 18.40 -12.04
CA TYR A 484 5.30 17.59 -11.85
C TYR A 484 4.99 16.14 -12.19
N LEU A 485 5.83 15.54 -13.04
CA LEU A 485 5.78 14.11 -13.32
C LEU A 485 6.95 13.42 -12.62
N ARG A 486 6.65 12.54 -11.66
CA ARG A 486 7.64 11.65 -11.06
C ARG A 486 7.85 10.46 -11.99
N VAL A 487 9.04 10.37 -12.59
CA VAL A 487 9.39 9.35 -13.59
C VAL A 487 10.74 8.73 -13.29
N SER A 488 10.97 7.52 -13.81
CA SER A 488 12.28 6.90 -13.90
C SER A 488 12.52 6.51 -15.36
N SER A 489 13.67 6.94 -15.90
CA SER A 489 14.10 6.70 -17.28
C SER A 489 15.58 6.35 -17.25
N ILE A 490 15.89 5.05 -17.34
CA ILE A 490 17.26 4.56 -17.47
C ILE A 490 17.62 4.61 -18.96
N GLY A 491 18.24 5.71 -19.36
CA GLY A 491 18.38 6.11 -20.77
C GLY A 491 17.51 7.31 -21.12
N ASN A 492 17.66 7.79 -22.37
CA ASN A 492 16.99 9.00 -22.81
C ASN A 492 15.54 8.72 -23.23
N SER A 493 14.63 9.53 -22.73
CA SER A 493 13.23 9.56 -23.16
C SER A 493 12.79 10.99 -23.48
N THR A 494 11.66 11.10 -24.17
CA THR A 494 10.98 12.39 -24.42
C THR A 494 9.56 12.29 -23.88
N ILE A 495 9.19 13.24 -23.02
CA ILE A 495 7.85 13.33 -22.47
C ILE A 495 7.14 14.49 -23.13
N ARG A 496 5.95 14.22 -23.68
CA ARG A 496 5.04 15.24 -24.20
C ARG A 496 3.76 15.24 -23.37
N VAL A 497 3.39 16.40 -22.84
CA VAL A 497 2.16 16.59 -22.09
C VAL A 497 1.26 17.54 -22.86
N THR A 498 0.04 17.12 -23.14
CA THR A 498 -0.99 17.96 -23.76
C THR A 498 -2.10 18.20 -22.74
N ILE A 499 -2.32 19.46 -22.37
CA ILE A 499 -3.36 19.87 -21.41
C ILE A 499 -3.81 21.30 -21.73
N ASN A 500 -5.12 21.59 -21.64
CA ASN A 500 -5.71 22.91 -21.93
C ASN A 500 -5.30 23.49 -23.31
N GLY A 501 -5.22 22.64 -24.34
CA GLY A 501 -4.79 23.04 -25.68
C GLY A 501 -3.31 23.40 -25.82
N ARG A 502 -2.51 23.28 -24.74
CA ARG A 502 -1.07 23.52 -24.73
C ARG A 502 -0.31 22.21 -24.78
N VAL A 503 0.88 22.24 -25.40
CA VAL A 503 1.79 21.11 -25.49
C VAL A 503 3.12 21.48 -24.81
N TYR A 504 3.51 20.70 -23.82
CA TYR A 504 4.79 20.82 -23.11
C TYR A 504 5.67 19.65 -23.50
N THR A 505 6.90 19.91 -23.92
CA THR A 505 7.86 18.87 -24.31
C THR A 505 9.09 18.94 -23.43
N ALA A 506 9.40 17.84 -22.75
CA ALA A 506 10.68 17.63 -22.08
C ALA A 506 11.47 16.58 -22.87
N THR A 507 12.56 17.01 -23.50
CA THR A 507 13.51 16.12 -24.20
C THR A 507 14.64 15.72 -23.26
N ASN A 508 15.36 14.64 -23.62
CA ASN A 508 16.52 14.14 -22.87
C ASN A 508 16.21 13.85 -21.39
N VAL A 509 14.99 13.39 -21.09
CA VAL A 509 14.62 12.95 -19.75
C VAL A 509 15.39 11.67 -19.46
N ASN A 510 16.31 11.74 -18.50
CA ASN A 510 17.18 10.63 -18.13
C ASN A 510 17.51 10.72 -16.63
N THR A 511 17.19 9.66 -15.90
CA THR A 511 17.36 9.57 -14.44
C THR A 511 18.38 8.51 -14.05
N THR A 512 19.26 8.09 -14.96
CA THR A 512 20.34 7.13 -14.65
C THR A 512 21.25 7.66 -13.54
N THR A 513 21.64 8.93 -13.62
CA THR A 513 22.46 9.62 -12.59
C THR A 513 21.76 10.86 -12.02
N ASN A 514 20.91 11.53 -12.82
CA ASN A 514 20.16 12.71 -12.41
C ASN A 514 18.85 12.30 -11.73
N ASN A 515 18.94 11.89 -10.46
CA ASN A 515 17.81 11.44 -9.67
C ASN A 515 17.89 11.90 -8.20
N ASP A 516 16.85 11.55 -7.43
CA ASP A 516 16.79 11.80 -5.99
C ASP A 516 17.56 10.75 -5.16
N GLY A 517 18.14 9.74 -5.82
CA GLY A 517 18.91 8.65 -5.25
C GLY A 517 18.10 7.41 -4.82
N VAL A 518 16.77 7.47 -4.91
CA VAL A 518 15.82 6.39 -4.55
C VAL A 518 15.34 5.63 -5.77
#